data_AF-A0A9J6FNW8-F1
#
_entry.id   AF-A0A9J6FNW8-F1
#
_cell.length_a   1.000
_cell.length_b   1.000
_cell.length_c   1.000
_cell.angle_alpha   90.00
_cell.angle_beta   90.00
_cell.angle_gamma   90.00
#
_symmetry.space_group_name_H-M   'P 1'
#
loop_
_entity.id
_entity.type
_entity.pdbx_description
1 polymer ?
#
loop_
_entity_poly.entity_id
_entity_poly.type
_entity_poly.pdbx_seq_one_letter_code
_entity_poly.pdbx_strand_id
1 'polypeptide(L)' 'MGFVVKAVDQHGKETGHFLPGELYQPLKMCTGATHVDRKEKKLVTMRWQAPTDTSGEVHFL' A
#
# COMPACT_ATOMS: atom_id res chain seq x y z
N MET A 1 -13.40 11.93 1.66
CA MET A 1 -13.35 10.54 1.14
C MET A 1 -11.93 10.02 1.34
N GLY A 2 -11.75 8.73 1.48
CA GLY A 2 -10.44 8.12 1.72
C GLY A 2 -10.28 6.85 0.91
N PHE A 3 -9.06 6.33 0.90
CA PHE A 3 -8.74 5.05 0.29
C PHE A 3 -7.87 4.25 1.25
N VAL A 4 -7.83 2.94 1.04
CA VAL A 4 -6.79 2.06 1.57
C VAL A 4 -6.37 1.20 0.40
N VAL A 5 -5.06 1.09 0.18
CA VAL A 5 -4.48 0.11 -0.75
C VAL A 5 -3.70 -0.92 0.05
N LYS A 6 -3.86 -2.19 -0.29
CA LYS A 6 -3.06 -3.30 0.25
C LYS A 6 -2.37 -4.06 -0.87
N ALA A 7 -1.30 -4.75 -0.50
CA ALA A 7 -0.61 -5.70 -1.39
C ALA A 7 -0.61 -7.07 -0.72
N VAL A 8 -1.13 -8.08 -1.42
CA VAL A 8 -1.23 -9.46 -0.94
C VAL A 8 -0.66 -10.44 -1.96
N ASP A 9 -0.14 -11.57 -1.50
CA ASP A 9 0.27 -12.67 -2.37
C ASP A 9 -0.93 -13.52 -2.84
N GLN A 10 -0.66 -14.55 -3.65
CA GLN A 10 -1.65 -15.50 -4.15
C GLN A 10 -2.44 -16.24 -3.04
N HIS A 11 -1.95 -16.26 -1.80
CA HIS A 11 -2.60 -16.88 -0.65
C HIS A 11 -3.35 -15.84 0.23
N GLY A 12 -3.39 -14.58 -0.19
CA GLY A 12 -4.02 -13.49 0.56
C GLY A 12 -3.18 -12.97 1.73
N LYS A 13 -1.91 -13.38 1.83
CA LYS A 13 -1.00 -12.89 2.87
C LYS A 13 -0.46 -11.53 2.47
N GLU A 14 -0.51 -10.58 3.39
CA GLU A 14 0.06 -9.25 3.21
C GLU A 14 1.57 -9.31 2.88
N THR A 15 1.99 -8.61 1.83
CA THR A 15 3.36 -8.71 1.30
C THR A 15 3.92 -7.37 0.82
N GLY A 16 5.24 -7.22 0.97
CA GLY A 16 5.97 -5.99 0.68
C GLY A 16 5.55 -4.82 1.57
N HIS A 17 6.02 -3.62 1.25
CA HIS A 17 5.71 -2.43 2.03
C HIS A 17 5.54 -1.21 1.13
N PHE A 18 4.56 -0.36 1.45
CA PHE A 18 4.48 0.97 0.86
C PHE A 18 5.48 1.91 1.55
N LEU A 19 6.20 2.68 0.74
CA LEU A 19 7.05 3.76 1.25
C LEU A 19 6.21 5.01 1.49
N PRO A 20 6.48 5.82 2.53
CA PRO A 20 5.74 7.06 2.75
C PRO A 20 5.85 8.03 1.56
N GLY A 21 4.76 8.75 1.29
CA GLY A 21 4.70 9.77 0.24
C GLY A 21 3.98 11.03 0.73
N GLU A 22 3.91 12.06 -0.12
CA GLU A 22 3.29 13.34 0.23
C GLU A 22 1.78 13.22 0.48
N LEU A 23 1.11 12.33 -0.25
CA LEU A 23 -0.35 12.22 -0.26
C LEU A 23 -0.87 10.98 0.48
N TYR A 24 0.03 10.07 0.88
CA TYR A 24 -0.30 8.79 1.47
C TYR A 24 0.75 8.34 2.49
N GLN A 25 0.34 7.51 3.44
CA GLN A 25 1.17 6.98 4.50
C GLN A 25 0.90 5.48 4.71
N PRO A 26 1.92 4.70 5.10
CA PRO A 26 1.74 3.33 5.53
C PRO A 26 0.88 3.26 6.80
N LEU A 27 0.07 2.22 6.91
CA LEU A 27 -0.68 1.92 8.12
C LEU A 27 0.25 1.29 9.16
N LYS A 28 0.07 1.65 10.44
CA LYS A 28 0.92 1.14 11.52
C LYS A 28 0.69 -0.33 11.86
N MET A 29 -0.51 -0.86 11.55
CA MET A 29 -0.94 -2.20 11.98
C MET A 29 -0.99 -3.23 10.83
N CYS A 30 -0.67 -2.84 9.59
CA CYS A 30 -0.72 -3.74 8.43
C CYS A 30 0.19 -3.21 7.30
N THR A 31 0.43 -3.99 6.25
CA THR A 31 1.28 -3.57 5.11
C THR A 31 0.59 -2.59 4.16
N GLY A 32 -0.64 -2.19 4.46
CA GLY A 32 -1.43 -1.28 3.63
C GLY A 32 -1.02 0.18 3.78
N ALA A 33 -1.53 1.03 2.89
CA ALA A 33 -1.33 2.46 2.94
C ALA A 33 -2.64 3.22 2.72
N THR A 34 -2.73 4.41 3.31
CA THR A 34 -3.93 5.27 3.27
C THR A 34 -3.55 6.73 3.11
N HIS A 35 -4.54 7.60 3.00
CA HIS A 35 -4.37 9.05 2.89
C HIS A 35 -3.75 9.66 4.15
N VAL A 36 -2.97 10.73 3.99
CA VAL A 36 -2.42 11.52 5.11
C VAL A 36 -3.45 12.46 5.72
N ASP A 37 -4.35 13.01 4.90
CA ASP A 37 -5.36 13.98 5.31
C ASP A 37 -6.67 13.81 4.54
N ARG A 38 -7.74 14.46 5.04
CA ARG A 38 -9.09 14.38 4.49
C ARG A 38 -9.31 15.25 3.24
N LYS A 39 -8.28 15.93 2.73
CA LYS A 39 -8.41 16.75 1.52
C LYS A 39 -8.73 15.86 0.33
N GLU A 40 -9.64 16.32 -0.51
CA GLU A 40 -10.01 15.62 -1.72
C GLU A 40 -8.81 15.49 -2.67
N LYS A 41 -8.64 14.30 -3.23
CA LYS A 41 -7.55 13.96 -4.14
C LYS A 41 -8.16 13.23 -5.33
N LYS A 42 -7.78 13.62 -6.54
CA LYS A 42 -8.21 12.96 -7.78
C LYS A 42 -7.24 11.87 -8.25
N LEU A 43 -5.98 11.95 -7.82
CA LEU A 43 -4.91 11.03 -8.16
C LEU A 43 -4.00 10.83 -6.96
N VAL A 44 -3.55 9.60 -6.76
CA VAL A 44 -2.49 9.25 -5.80
C VAL A 44 -1.57 8.25 -6.50
N THR A 45 -0.28 8.58 -6.55
CA THR A 45 0.77 7.67 -7.05
C THR A 45 1.53 7.12 -5.85
N MET A 46 1.66 5.79 -5.78
CA MET A 46 2.23 5.12 -4.61
C MET A 46 3.48 4.32 -5.00
N ARG A 47 4.49 4.35 -4.13
CA ARG A 47 5.67 3.49 -4.23
C ARG A 47 5.49 2.28 -3.33
N TRP A 48 5.44 1.11 -3.93
CA TRP A 48 5.48 -0.18 -3.25
C TRP A 48 6.85 -0.82 -3.45
N GLN A 49 7.42 -1.30 -2.36
CA GLN A 49 8.68 -2.03 -2.35
C GLN A 49 8.40 -3.52 -2.22
N ALA A 50 8.87 -4.28 -3.20
CA ALA A 50 8.78 -5.74 -3.19
C ALA A 50 9.61 -6.34 -2.04
N PRO A 51 9.17 -7.46 -1.45
CA PRO A 51 10.00 -8.22 -0.52
C PRO A 51 11.31 -8.67 -1.18
N THR A 52 12.40 -8.70 -0.42
CA THR A 52 13.71 -9.15 -0.92
C THR A 52 13.85 -10.67 -0.98
N ASP A 53 13.11 -11.38 -0.13
CA ASP A 53 13.37 -12.80 0.17
C ASP A 53 12.39 -13.74 -0.54
N THR A 54 11.38 -13.19 -1.21
CA THR A 54 10.33 -13.97 -1.87
C THR A 54 9.99 -13.35 -3.22
N SER A 55 9.61 -14.19 -4.18
CA SER A 55 9.07 -13.79 -5.48
C SER A 55 7.75 -14.51 -5.71
N GLY A 56 6.86 -13.92 -6.50
CA GLY A 56 5.54 -14.48 -6.75
C GLY A 56 4.56 -13.42 -7.24
N GLU A 57 3.32 -13.86 -7.48
CA GLU A 57 2.22 -12.99 -7.86
C GLU A 57 1.80 -12.10 -6.69
N VAL A 58 1.52 -10.83 -7.01
CA VAL A 58 1.07 -9.83 -6.05
C VAL A 58 -0.19 -9.17 -6.57
N HIS A 59 -1.21 -9.13 -5.72
CA HIS A 59 -2.47 -8.43 -5.99
C HIS A 59 -2.53 -7.15 -5.17
N PHE A 60 -2.86 -6.05 -5.85
CA PHE A 60 -3.16 -4.77 -5.22
C PHE A 60 -4.67 -4.61 -5.09
N LEU A 61 -5.14 -4.38 -3.86
CA LEU A 61 -6.55 -4.26 -3.49
C LEU A 61 -6.86 -2.89 -2.93
#